data_AF-A0A669E664-F1
#
_entry.id   AF-A0A669E664-F1
#
_cell.length_a   1.000
_cell.length_b   1.000
_cell.length_c   1.000
_cell.angle_alpha   90.00
_cell.angle_beta   90.00
_cell.angle_gamma   90.00
#
_symmetry.space_group_name_H-M   'P 1'
#
loop_
_entity.id
_entity.type
_entity.pdbx_description
1 polymer ?
#
loop_
_entity_poly.entity_id
_entity_poly.type
_entity_poly.pdbx_seq_one_letter_code
_entity_poly.pdbx_strand_id
1 'polypeptide(L)' 'EPVLRKLLDKLLERRVIIDDEMDLGGVRSRADKARQVIDVVRRKGSQASSALIAALCEVDPCLSRELQLM' A
#
# COMPACT_ATOMS: atom_id res chain seq x y z
N GLU A 1 -2.46 14.02 -6.45
CA GLU A 1 -1.59 13.30 -5.49
C GLU A 1 -0.86 12.12 -6.15
N PRO A 2 0.45 12.26 -6.41
CA PRO A 2 1.26 11.26 -7.11
C PRO A 2 1.82 10.15 -6.20
N VAL A 3 1.97 10.40 -4.90
CA VAL A 3 2.62 9.48 -3.95
C VAL A 3 1.78 8.23 -3.72
N LEU A 4 0.48 8.39 -3.50
CA LEU A 4 -0.43 7.27 -3.26
C LEU A 4 -0.56 6.33 -4.47
N ARG A 5 -0.50 6.89 -5.69
CA ARG A 5 -0.51 6.09 -6.93
C ARG A 5 0.79 5.29 -7.07
N LYS A 6 1.95 5.93 -6.89
CA LYS A 6 3.26 5.26 -6.91
C LYS A 6 3.35 4.17 -5.85
N LEU A 7 2.78 4.39 -4.67
CA LEU A 7 2.72 3.40 -3.60
C LEU A 7 1.91 2.17 -4.06
N LEU A 8 0.72 2.41 -4.62
CA LEU A 8 -0.13 1.33 -5.13
C LEU A 8 0.55 0.54 -6.25
N ASP A 9 1.19 1.22 -7.20
CA ASP A 9 1.93 0.57 -8.30
C ASP A 9 3.04 -0.35 -7.75
N LYS A 10 3.84 0.14 -6.79
CA LYS A 10 4.90 -0.63 -6.11
C LYS A 10 4.37 -1.84 -5.35
N LEU A 11 3.19 -1.73 -4.73
CA LEU A 11 2.56 -2.83 -4.01
C LEU A 11 1.99 -3.90 -4.95
N LEU A 12 1.54 -3.48 -6.13
CA LEU A 12 1.14 -4.38 -7.21
C LEU A 12 2.37 -5.13 -7.76
N GLU A 13 3.46 -4.42 -8.05
CA GLU A 13 4.73 -5.01 -8.53
C GLU A 13 5.26 -6.06 -7.55
N ARG A 14 5.15 -5.81 -6.24
CA ARG A 14 5.57 -6.75 -5.19
C ARG A 14 4.55 -7.87 -4.93
N ARG A 15 3.43 -7.95 -5.67
CA ARG A 15 2.30 -8.88 -5.46
C ARG A 15 1.73 -8.85 -4.03
N VAL A 16 1.95 -7.75 -3.32
CA VAL A 16 1.37 -7.52 -1.99
C VAL A 16 -0.13 -7.32 -2.13
N ILE A 17 -0.55 -6.67 -3.20
CA ILE A 17 -1.95 -6.55 -3.64
C ILE A 17 -2.04 -7.22 -5.02
N ILE A 18 -3.07 -8.04 -5.27
CA ILE A 18 -3.29 -8.73 -6.56
C ILE A 18 -4.28 -7.94 -7.43
N ASP A 19 -4.25 -8.12 -8.75
CA ASP A 19 -5.11 -7.37 -9.70
C ASP A 19 -6.61 -7.45 -9.37
N ASP A 20 -7.09 -8.55 -8.79
CA ASP A 20 -8.47 -8.71 -8.26
C ASP A 20 -8.80 -7.76 -7.09
N GLU A 21 -7.80 -7.43 -6.26
CA GLU A 21 -7.89 -6.40 -5.22
C GLU A 21 -7.59 -5.01 -5.78
N MET A 22 -7.07 -4.92 -7.00
CA MET A 22 -6.85 -3.68 -7.76
C MET A 22 -8.03 -3.33 -8.68
N ASP A 23 -9.05 -4.18 -8.80
CA ASP A 23 -10.40 -3.83 -9.28
C ASP A 23 -11.12 -2.92 -8.24
N LEU A 24 -10.41 -1.85 -7.93
CA LEU A 24 -10.80 -0.67 -7.17
C LEU A 24 -11.60 0.26 -8.09
N GLY A 25 -12.10 -0.23 -9.23
CA GLY A 25 -12.93 0.49 -10.19
C GLY A 25 -14.23 1.03 -9.57
N GLY A 26 -14.64 0.49 -8.42
CA GLY A 26 -15.80 0.95 -7.65
C GLY A 26 -15.50 1.79 -6.39
N VAL A 27 -14.24 1.94 -5.97
CA VAL A 27 -13.91 2.55 -4.67
C VAL A 27 -13.86 4.08 -4.78
N ARG A 28 -14.89 4.74 -4.24
CA ARG A 28 -15.18 6.18 -4.38
C ARG A 28 -14.22 7.12 -3.65
N SER A 29 -13.40 6.67 -2.70
CA SER A 29 -12.55 7.53 -1.86
C SER A 29 -11.13 6.99 -1.64
N ARG A 30 -10.14 7.90 -1.53
CA ARG A 30 -8.75 7.55 -1.19
C ARG A 30 -8.63 6.80 0.13
N ALA A 31 -9.45 7.15 1.10
CA ALA A 31 -9.45 6.52 2.42
C ALA A 31 -9.88 5.04 2.34
N ASP A 32 -10.88 4.73 1.52
CA ASP A 32 -11.33 3.35 1.30
C ASP A 32 -10.28 2.53 0.57
N LYS A 33 -9.58 3.14 -0.40
CA LYS A 33 -8.47 2.50 -1.11
C LYS A 33 -7.32 2.13 -0.17
N ALA A 34 -6.93 3.05 0.72
CA ALA A 34 -5.91 2.81 1.74
C ALA A 34 -6.35 1.74 2.75
N ARG A 35 -7.61 1.77 3.21
CA ARG A 35 -8.17 0.75 4.11
C ARG A 35 -8.11 -0.64 3.49
N GLN A 36 -8.48 -0.77 2.22
CA GLN A 36 -8.48 -2.07 1.55
C GLN A 36 -7.06 -2.62 1.47
N VAL A 37 -6.07 -1.81 1.03
CA VAL A 37 -4.65 -2.20 1.02
C VAL A 37 -4.17 -2.71 2.38
N ILE A 38 -4.52 -2.00 3.46
CA ILE A 38 -4.15 -2.39 4.82
C ILE A 38 -4.81 -3.72 5.21
N ASP A 39 -6.09 -3.93 4.86
CA ASP A 39 -6.80 -5.18 5.12
C ASP A 39 -6.20 -6.37 4.35
N VAL A 40 -5.81 -6.18 3.09
CA VAL A 40 -5.11 -7.18 2.28
C VAL A 40 -3.80 -7.58 2.94
N VAL A 41 -2.98 -6.58 3.28
CA VAL A 41 -1.68 -6.76 3.89
C VAL A 41 -1.79 -7.46 5.23
N ARG A 42 -2.81 -7.11 6.02
CA ARG A 42 -3.13 -7.77 7.30
C ARG A 42 -3.55 -9.23 7.11
N ARG A 43 -4.32 -9.56 6.07
CA ARG A 43 -4.69 -10.96 5.75
C ARG A 43 -3.50 -11.79 5.26
N LYS A 44 -2.61 -11.21 4.46
CA LYS A 44 -1.42 -11.90 3.94
C LYS A 44 -0.32 -12.11 5.00
N GLY A 45 -0.42 -11.44 6.14
CA GLY A 45 0.47 -11.64 7.28
C GLY A 45 1.73 -10.77 7.27
N SER A 46 2.64 -11.06 8.19
CA SER A 46 3.81 -10.21 8.49
C SER A 46 4.72 -9.95 7.30
N GLN A 47 4.89 -10.92 6.40
CA GLN A 47 5.72 -10.77 5.21
C GLN A 47 5.19 -9.70 4.24
N ALA A 48 3.86 -9.63 4.06
CA ALA A 48 3.22 -8.59 3.26
C ALA A 48 3.31 -7.21 3.95
N SER A 49 3.22 -7.18 5.28
CA SER A 49 3.37 -5.95 6.07
C SER A 49 4.77 -5.35 5.93
N SER A 50 5.81 -6.17 6.02
CA SER A 50 7.18 -5.72 5.77
C SER A 50 7.38 -5.22 4.34
N ALA A 51 6.77 -5.87 3.35
CA ALA A 51 6.84 -5.42 1.96
C ALA A 51 6.09 -4.10 1.73
N LEU A 52 4.95 -3.87 2.39
CA LEU A 52 4.21 -2.61 2.37
C LEU A 52 5.05 -1.47 2.94
N ILE A 53 5.64 -1.70 4.12
CA ILE A 53 6.48 -0.71 4.80
C ILE A 53 7.70 -0.36 3.95
N ALA A 54 8.37 -1.36 3.38
CA ALA A 54 9.51 -1.13 2.50
C ALA A 54 9.13 -0.30 1.25
N ALA A 55 7.98 -0.59 0.64
CA ALA A 55 7.49 0.20 -0.50
C ALA A 55 7.14 1.64 -0.08
N LEU A 56 6.57 1.83 1.11
CA LEU A 56 6.26 3.15 1.66
C LEU A 56 7.52 3.97 1.92
N CYS A 57 8.55 3.36 2.52
CA CYS A 57 9.86 4.00 2.73
C CYS A 57 10.54 4.42 1.40
N GLU A 58 10.36 3.65 0.33
CA GLU A 58 10.92 3.99 -0.99
C GLU A 58 10.15 5.13 -1.69
N VAL A 59 8.83 5.16 -1.53
CA VAL A 59 7.95 6.10 -2.23
C VAL A 59 7.83 7.43 -1.49
N ASP A 60 7.83 7.37 -0.16
CA ASP A 60 7.70 8.54 0.72
C ASP A 60 8.53 8.38 2.01
N PRO A 61 9.83 8.74 1.95
CA PRO A 61 10.70 8.71 3.12
C PRO A 61 10.32 9.74 4.20
N CYS A 62 9.56 10.79 3.85
CA CYS A 62 9.06 11.77 4.81
C CYS A 62 7.94 11.15 5.65
N LEU A 63 6.96 10.53 4.98
CA LEU A 63 5.86 9.84 5.65
C LEU A 63 6.33 8.63 6.45
N SER A 64 7.32 7.88 5.97
CA SER A 64 7.91 6.77 6.75
C SER A 64 8.58 7.25 8.03
N ARG A 65 9.21 8.44 8.00
CA ARG A 65 9.81 9.06 9.19
C ARG A 65 8.74 9.55 10.16
N GLU A 66 7.65 10.15 9.68
CA GLU A 66 6.52 10.55 10.52
C GLU A 66 5.83 9.35 11.18
N LEU A 67 5.70 8.24 10.46
CA LEU A 67 5.12 6.99 10.96
C LEU A 67 6.11 6.12 11.75
N GLN A 68 7.37 6.56 11.92
CA GLN A 68 8.44 5.84 12.62
C GLN A 68 8.62 4.40 12.11
N LEU A 69 8.56 4.23 10.79
CA LEU A 69 8.71 2.94 10.11
C LEU A 69 10.17 2.65 9.70
N MET A 70 11.07 3.62 9.91
CA MET A 70 12.52 3.53 9.74
C MET A 70 13.23 3.52 11.08
#